data_AF-A0A965VX26-F1
#
_entry.id   AF-A0A965VX26-F1
#
_cell.length_a   1.000
_cell.length_b   1.000
_cell.length_c   1.000
_cell.angle_alpha   90.00
_cell.angle_beta   90.00
_cell.angle_gamma   90.00
#
_symmetry.space_group_name_H-M   'P 1'
#
loop_
_entity.id
_entity.type
_entity.pdbx_description
1 polymer ?
#
loop_
_entity_poly.entity_id
_entity_poly.type
_entity_poly.pdbx_seq_one_letter_code
_entity_poly.pdbx_strand_id
1 'polypeptide(L)'
;MNSPFIPVGSGQVLPWETHPSLALIHQLKLFNFPIPNGIILIHPNFNQEGLDPHFLEELQEEIRQRELTLDLTLTAFGYEENASTFTRPCTLETLGEVFRHAIENLSQSKRIDFLILERIQGLAQGRAFSQAGYSDDWIEFQLGTPEDSMPVTKTAIEKLSLGETRLQGDFRGRVQDLLRSVRRALGEDNWRIDWIDSNENIFLTSIEKTSPSQLDEDLFLRIPNWENTPDIPGNLEGTVISACSPKLFEYFHHWAPELSGERPFVIWRRDQLLFNASLVNDFLRSFGLSTSSVKLIIPDLSSPAIPLNTVRFWRSLPRLFRFTHDLTLGPGIAYRLIKKLNTFQTNPEKPFAELFQEWQRIVITSSHAQYRLSTAILMIRFGFALLPLGKLESKVRLAETLLRNSSLEAVTKVYSAIQIKALGWYSRGLLPSDEAIWNMSQDQILDLEGQLE
;
A
#
# COMPACT_ATOMS: atom_id res chain seq x y z
N MET A 1 38.89 -21.70 10.97
CA MET A 1 37.81 -20.94 10.33
C MET A 1 37.63 -19.66 11.12
N ASN A 2 37.26 -18.58 10.44
CA ASN A 2 36.85 -17.32 11.09
C ASN A 2 35.81 -17.63 12.17
N SER A 3 35.92 -17.00 13.33
CA SER A 3 34.99 -17.13 14.45
C SER A 3 33.52 -17.16 13.98
N PRO A 4 32.66 -18.04 14.52
CA PRO A 4 31.22 -18.03 14.21
C PRO A 4 30.51 -16.78 14.75
N PHE A 5 31.20 -15.99 15.57
CA PHE A 5 30.73 -14.75 16.17
C PHE A 5 31.02 -13.57 15.24
N ILE A 6 30.01 -13.11 14.51
CA ILE A 6 30.17 -11.99 13.58
C ILE A 6 29.63 -10.71 14.24
N PRO A 7 30.49 -9.75 14.62
CA PRO A 7 30.02 -8.46 15.09
C PRO A 7 29.13 -7.76 14.08
N VAL A 8 27.98 -7.29 14.55
CA VAL A 8 27.01 -6.55 13.73
C VAL A 8 27.68 -5.29 13.18
N GLY A 9 27.66 -5.12 11.86
CA GLY A 9 28.27 -4.00 11.16
C GLY A 9 29.80 -4.05 11.07
N SER A 10 30.40 -5.21 11.35
CA SER A 10 31.81 -5.40 11.02
C SER A 10 32.01 -5.50 9.51
N GLY A 11 33.20 -5.12 9.01
CA GLY A 11 33.55 -5.30 7.59
C GLY A 11 33.69 -6.77 7.16
N GLN A 12 33.32 -7.73 8.02
CA GLN A 12 33.33 -9.15 7.70
C GLN A 12 32.19 -9.48 6.72
N VAL A 13 32.50 -10.30 5.74
CA VAL A 13 31.53 -10.78 4.74
C VAL A 13 30.67 -11.87 5.38
N LEU A 14 29.35 -11.69 5.34
CA LEU A 14 28.41 -12.71 5.75
C LEU A 14 28.36 -13.84 4.69
N PRO A 15 28.27 -15.11 5.09
CA PRO A 15 27.93 -16.21 4.20
C PRO A 15 26.68 -15.91 3.37
N TRP A 16 26.67 -16.32 2.10
CA TRP A 16 25.52 -16.17 1.18
C TRP A 16 24.22 -16.79 1.70
N GLU A 17 24.38 -17.74 2.61
CA GLU A 17 23.36 -18.55 3.21
C GLU A 17 22.66 -17.87 4.40
N THR A 18 23.12 -16.70 4.87
CA THR A 18 22.63 -15.97 6.06
C THR A 18 21.19 -15.45 5.89
N HIS A 19 20.44 -15.35 6.99
CA HIS A 19 19.02 -14.99 6.92
C HIS A 19 18.90 -13.57 6.35
N PRO A 20 17.98 -13.29 5.41
CA PRO A 20 17.90 -11.99 4.74
C PRO A 20 17.81 -10.80 5.71
N SER A 21 17.03 -10.93 6.79
CA SER A 21 16.94 -9.89 7.84
C SER A 21 18.27 -9.60 8.53
N LEU A 22 19.07 -10.64 8.82
CA LEU A 22 20.38 -10.47 9.45
C LEU A 22 21.38 -9.81 8.51
N ALA A 23 21.35 -10.19 7.23
CA ALA A 23 22.16 -9.56 6.19
C ALA A 23 21.83 -8.06 6.07
N LEU A 24 20.54 -7.71 6.09
CA LEU A 24 20.10 -6.31 6.07
C LEU A 24 20.52 -5.53 7.31
N ILE A 25 20.37 -6.10 8.52
CA ILE A 25 20.81 -5.46 9.78
C ILE A 25 22.31 -5.17 9.74
N HIS A 26 23.11 -6.17 9.34
CA HIS A 26 24.57 -6.03 9.22
C HIS A 26 24.95 -4.94 8.22
N GLN A 27 24.32 -4.94 7.04
CA GLN A 27 24.56 -3.95 6.00
C GLN A 27 24.14 -2.54 6.44
N LEU A 28 22.99 -2.38 7.09
CA LEU A 28 22.53 -1.10 7.60
C LEU A 28 23.45 -0.57 8.69
N LYS A 29 23.97 -1.41 9.59
CA LYS A 29 24.94 -0.98 10.61
C LYS A 29 26.23 -0.48 9.96
N LEU A 30 26.71 -1.10 8.88
CA LEU A 30 27.85 -0.59 8.08
C LEU A 30 27.58 0.80 7.49
N PHE A 31 26.31 1.13 7.21
CA PHE A 31 25.89 2.47 6.78
C PHE A 31 25.57 3.42 7.95
N ASN A 32 26.06 3.12 9.15
CA ASN A 32 25.87 3.91 10.38
C ASN A 32 24.40 4.09 10.79
N PHE A 33 23.53 3.11 10.50
CA PHE A 33 22.19 3.12 11.08
C PHE A 33 22.25 2.89 12.59
N PRO A 34 21.29 3.47 13.35
CA PRO A 34 21.22 3.31 14.79
C PRO A 34 20.71 1.90 15.13
N ILE A 35 21.60 0.92 15.05
CA ILE A 35 21.34 -0.47 15.44
C ILE A 35 22.18 -0.73 16.71
N PRO A 36 21.63 -1.37 17.75
CA PRO A 36 22.40 -1.69 18.95
C PRO A 36 23.66 -2.52 18.62
N ASN A 37 24.68 -2.49 19.47
CA ASN A 37 25.82 -3.38 19.24
C ASN A 37 25.41 -4.82 19.52
N GLY A 38 26.10 -5.76 18.90
CA GLY A 38 25.70 -7.15 19.00
C GLY A 38 26.53 -8.10 18.16
N ILE A 39 26.10 -9.36 18.17
CA ILE A 39 26.75 -10.49 17.53
C ILE A 39 25.70 -11.25 16.71
N ILE A 40 26.08 -11.63 15.50
CA ILE A 40 25.33 -12.54 14.63
C ILE A 40 25.95 -13.92 14.75
N LEU A 41 25.12 -14.93 14.98
CA LEU A 41 25.50 -16.34 14.95
C LEU A 41 24.80 -17.02 13.79
N ILE A 42 25.60 -17.64 12.93
CA ILE A 42 25.09 -18.29 11.73
C ILE A 42 25.16 -19.78 11.93
N HIS A 43 24.01 -20.43 11.91
CA HIS A 43 23.86 -21.88 12.06
C HIS A 43 24.77 -22.48 13.17
N PRO A 44 24.66 -22.02 14.43
CA PRO A 44 25.42 -22.61 15.52
C PRO A 44 25.11 -24.12 15.60
N ASN A 45 26.14 -24.92 15.85
CA ASN A 45 26.01 -26.37 15.85
C ASN A 45 25.21 -26.80 17.09
N PHE A 46 24.03 -27.39 16.88
CA PHE A 46 23.15 -27.83 17.95
C PHE A 46 23.23 -29.33 18.15
N ASN A 47 23.37 -29.74 19.41
CA ASN A 47 23.32 -31.13 19.83
C ASN A 47 21.84 -31.45 20.13
N GLN A 48 21.47 -32.74 20.20
CA GLN A 48 20.10 -33.15 20.59
C GLN A 48 19.68 -32.62 21.98
N GLU A 49 20.63 -32.21 22.82
CA GLU A 49 20.41 -31.70 24.19
C GLU A 49 20.49 -30.15 24.30
N GLY A 50 20.74 -29.44 23.20
CA GLY A 50 20.88 -27.97 23.16
C GLY A 50 22.22 -27.51 22.60
N LEU A 51 22.63 -26.29 22.93
CA LEU A 51 23.95 -25.76 22.58
C LEU A 51 25.06 -26.52 23.30
N ASP A 52 26.15 -26.78 22.59
CA ASP A 52 27.40 -27.24 23.17
C ASP A 52 27.83 -26.29 24.32
N PRO A 53 28.01 -26.78 25.56
CA PRO A 53 28.46 -25.96 26.69
C PRO A 53 29.73 -25.18 26.39
N HIS A 54 30.66 -25.77 25.61
CA HIS A 54 31.89 -25.09 25.25
C HIS A 54 31.65 -23.88 24.35
N PHE A 55 30.74 -24.01 23.38
CA PHE A 55 30.33 -22.89 22.52
C PHE A 55 29.67 -21.77 23.33
N LEU A 56 28.88 -22.12 24.35
CA LEU A 56 28.24 -21.11 25.22
C LEU A 56 29.29 -20.34 26.03
N GLU A 57 30.31 -21.02 26.55
CA GLU A 57 31.43 -20.37 27.25
C GLU A 57 32.21 -19.44 26.31
N GLU A 58 32.52 -19.89 25.09
CA GLU A 58 33.17 -19.06 24.06
C GLU A 58 32.33 -17.82 23.72
N LEU A 59 31.01 -17.99 23.54
CA LEU A 59 30.10 -16.88 23.26
C LEU A 59 30.05 -15.88 24.41
N GLN A 60 29.98 -16.35 25.66
CA GLN A 60 29.99 -15.47 26.83
C GLN A 60 31.30 -14.68 26.93
N GLU A 61 32.43 -15.33 26.64
CA GLU A 61 33.73 -14.68 26.63
C GLU A 61 33.83 -13.64 25.51
N GLU A 62 33.33 -13.96 24.32
CA GLU A 62 33.25 -13.02 23.20
C GLU A 62 32.37 -11.79 23.53
N ILE A 63 31.24 -11.99 24.22
CA ILE A 63 30.37 -10.89 24.67
C ILE A 63 31.12 -10.00 25.67
N ARG A 64 31.87 -10.58 26.61
CA ARG A 64 32.68 -9.82 27.59
C ARG A 64 33.82 -9.05 26.93
N GLN A 65 34.56 -9.68 26.02
CA GLN A 65 35.67 -9.06 25.29
C GLN A 65 35.22 -7.87 24.44
N ARG A 66 33.96 -7.88 23.99
CA ARG A 66 33.34 -6.82 23.20
C ARG A 66 32.70 -5.72 24.04
N GLU A 67 32.79 -5.82 25.36
CA GLU A 67 32.21 -4.86 26.32
C GLU A 67 30.69 -4.63 26.11
N LEU A 68 29.98 -5.65 25.62
CA LEU A 68 28.52 -5.56 25.48
C LEU A 68 27.85 -5.54 26.86
N THR A 69 26.68 -4.91 26.95
CA THR A 69 25.90 -4.89 28.20
C THR A 69 25.50 -6.30 28.65
N LEU A 70 25.40 -6.51 29.96
CA LEU A 70 24.93 -7.79 30.52
C LEU A 70 23.43 -8.05 30.27
N ASP A 71 22.67 -7.02 29.93
CA ASP A 71 21.27 -7.11 29.52
C ASP A 71 21.20 -7.13 27.99
N LEU A 72 20.70 -8.24 27.45
CA LEU A 72 20.75 -8.57 26.03
C LEU A 72 19.35 -8.91 25.51
N THR A 73 19.19 -8.82 24.20
CA THR A 73 18.01 -9.34 23.48
C THR A 73 18.48 -10.37 22.47
N LEU A 74 17.96 -11.58 22.57
CA LEU A 74 18.20 -12.65 21.62
C LEU A 74 17.00 -12.76 20.67
N THR A 75 17.27 -12.69 19.37
CA THR A 75 16.30 -12.96 18.31
C THR A 75 16.77 -14.13 17.47
N ALA A 76 15.93 -15.15 17.32
CA ALA A 76 16.17 -16.33 16.49
C ALA A 76 15.33 -16.27 15.20
N PHE A 77 15.95 -16.63 14.08
CA PHE A 77 15.37 -16.59 12.74
C PHE A 77 15.38 -17.99 12.11
N GLY A 78 14.20 -18.56 11.87
CA GLY A 78 14.03 -19.83 11.16
C GLY A 78 13.95 -19.65 9.63
N TYR A 79 14.33 -20.68 8.87
CA TYR A 79 14.30 -20.67 7.39
C TYR A 79 13.17 -21.55 6.85
N GLU A 80 11.93 -21.08 6.92
CA GLU A 80 10.77 -21.68 6.24
C GLU A 80 9.78 -20.58 5.82
N GLU A 81 8.92 -20.85 4.82
CA GLU A 81 7.95 -19.87 4.28
C GLU A 81 7.00 -19.28 5.32
N ASN A 82 6.86 -19.93 6.49
CA ASN A 82 6.07 -19.47 7.64
C ASN A 82 6.88 -19.37 8.94
N ALA A 83 8.21 -19.34 8.86
CA ALA A 83 9.05 -19.33 10.06
C ALA A 83 8.77 -18.08 10.90
N SER A 84 8.38 -18.30 12.15
CA SER A 84 8.22 -17.26 13.15
C SER A 84 9.60 -16.74 13.56
N THR A 85 9.66 -15.47 13.96
CA THR A 85 10.79 -14.94 14.72
C THR A 85 10.51 -15.15 16.20
N PHE A 86 11.52 -15.58 16.95
CA PHE A 86 11.45 -15.66 18.41
C PHE A 86 12.37 -14.60 18.99
N THR A 87 11.84 -13.68 19.80
CA THR A 87 12.61 -12.63 20.45
C THR A 87 12.37 -12.68 21.95
N ARG A 88 13.45 -12.70 22.76
CA ARG A 88 13.34 -12.67 24.21
C ARG A 88 14.51 -11.90 24.85
N PRO A 89 14.25 -11.08 25.89
CA PRO A 89 15.32 -10.53 26.70
C PRO A 89 16.04 -11.65 27.46
N CYS A 90 17.35 -11.48 27.68
CA CYS A 90 18.19 -12.42 28.40
C CYS A 90 19.38 -11.71 29.05
N THR A 91 19.98 -12.39 30.02
CA THR A 91 21.28 -12.04 30.61
C THR A 91 22.31 -13.09 30.21
N LEU A 92 23.59 -12.86 30.51
CA LEU A 92 24.63 -13.86 30.26
C LEU A 92 24.32 -15.21 30.95
N GLU A 93 23.75 -15.18 32.15
CA GLU A 93 23.41 -16.38 32.93
C GLU A 93 22.23 -17.15 32.35
N THR A 94 21.25 -16.44 31.76
CA THR A 94 20.01 -17.03 31.23
C THR A 94 20.09 -17.33 29.73
N LEU A 95 21.19 -16.94 29.07
CA LEU A 95 21.38 -17.06 27.63
C LEU A 95 21.16 -18.51 27.13
N GLY A 96 21.74 -19.50 27.81
CA GLY A 96 21.61 -20.92 27.43
C GLY A 96 20.16 -21.44 27.48
N GLU A 97 19.37 -21.00 28.46
CA GLU A 97 17.95 -21.35 28.57
C GLU A 97 17.13 -20.72 27.45
N VAL A 98 17.40 -19.44 27.13
CA VAL A 98 16.70 -18.72 26.06
C VAL A 98 17.01 -19.32 24.70
N PHE A 99 18.25 -19.74 24.45
CA PHE A 99 18.60 -20.51 23.26
C PHE A 99 17.83 -21.81 23.16
N ARG A 100 17.78 -22.60 24.24
CA ARG A 100 17.03 -23.87 24.26
C ARG A 100 15.57 -23.64 23.88
N HIS A 101 14.92 -22.64 24.48
CA HIS A 101 13.56 -22.27 24.14
C HIS A 101 13.40 -21.79 22.69
N ALA A 102 14.35 -21.02 22.16
CA ALA A 102 14.31 -20.58 20.76
C ALA A 102 14.36 -21.79 19.81
N ILE A 103 15.22 -22.77 20.08
CA ILE A 103 15.34 -24.01 19.29
C ILE A 103 14.06 -24.85 19.38
N GLU A 104 13.49 -24.99 20.58
CA GLU A 104 12.23 -25.72 20.79
C GLU A 104 11.08 -25.08 19.98
N ASN A 105 10.95 -23.74 20.05
CA ASN A 105 9.93 -22.98 19.32
C ASN A 105 10.12 -23.05 17.80
N LEU A 106 11.36 -23.13 17.33
CA LEU A 106 11.71 -23.20 15.92
C LEU A 106 12.12 -24.61 15.49
N SER A 107 11.68 -25.64 16.21
CA SER A 107 12.09 -27.05 16.00
C SER A 107 11.77 -27.60 14.60
N GLN A 108 10.84 -26.98 13.89
CA GLN A 108 10.50 -27.31 12.51
C GLN A 108 11.50 -26.73 11.50
N SER A 109 12.20 -25.65 11.86
CA SER A 109 13.17 -25.01 10.99
C SER A 109 14.45 -25.84 10.88
N LYS A 110 14.83 -26.19 9.65
CA LYS A 110 16.09 -26.92 9.36
C LYS A 110 17.34 -26.14 9.77
N ARG A 111 17.22 -24.82 9.84
CA ARG A 111 18.29 -23.89 10.16
C ARG A 111 17.73 -22.75 10.98
N ILE A 112 18.51 -22.36 11.99
CA ILE A 112 18.22 -21.21 12.84
C ILE A 112 19.48 -20.36 12.91
N ASP A 113 19.36 -19.09 12.56
CA ASP A 113 20.38 -18.08 12.80
C ASP A 113 19.96 -17.18 13.97
N PHE A 114 20.91 -16.59 14.68
CA PHE A 114 20.65 -15.77 15.87
C PHE A 114 21.26 -14.39 15.76
N LEU A 115 20.55 -13.42 16.33
CA LEU A 115 21.01 -12.08 16.59
C LEU A 115 20.97 -11.82 18.09
N ILE A 116 22.11 -11.45 18.66
CA ILE A 116 22.22 -11.03 20.05
C ILE A 116 22.56 -9.55 20.03
N LEU A 117 21.67 -8.72 20.56
CA LEU A 117 21.85 -7.28 20.67
C LEU A 117 21.92 -6.84 22.13
N GLU A 118 22.63 -5.75 22.39
CA GLU A 118 22.47 -4.99 23.63
C GLU A 118 21.02 -4.58 23.79
N ARG A 119 20.46 -4.79 24.99
CA ARG A 119 19.09 -4.40 25.27
C ARG A 119 19.02 -2.89 25.50
N ILE A 120 18.17 -2.23 24.72
CA ILE A 120 17.88 -0.81 24.89
C ILE A 120 16.73 -0.65 25.89
N GLN A 121 16.93 0.17 26.91
CA GLN A 121 15.84 0.61 27.79
C GLN A 121 15.02 1.67 27.03
N GLY A 122 13.89 1.23 26.48
CA GLY A 122 12.99 2.07 25.69
C GLY A 122 11.81 2.62 26.49
N LEU A 123 11.37 3.83 26.14
CA LEU A 123 10.08 4.39 26.59
C LEU A 123 8.94 3.97 25.67
N ALA A 124 9.25 3.75 24.40
CA ALA A 124 8.34 3.25 23.39
C ALA A 124 9.05 2.18 22.56
N GLN A 125 8.32 1.17 22.15
CA GLN A 125 8.79 0.19 21.19
C GLN A 125 7.66 -0.23 20.29
N GLY A 126 8.00 -0.69 19.11
CA GLY A 126 6.97 -1.04 18.16
C GLY A 126 7.50 -1.60 16.87
N ARG A 127 6.56 -1.72 15.96
CA ARG A 127 6.74 -2.15 14.60
C ARG A 127 6.27 -1.04 13.69
N ALA A 128 7.08 -0.72 12.70
CA ALA A 128 6.73 0.21 11.65
C ALA A 128 6.65 -0.56 10.33
N PHE A 129 5.75 -0.11 9.48
CA PHE A 129 5.56 -0.65 8.17
C PHE A 129 5.59 0.46 7.13
N SER A 130 6.47 0.30 6.17
CA SER A 130 6.56 1.18 5.02
C SER A 130 6.19 0.41 3.77
N GLN A 131 5.18 0.85 3.03
CA GLN A 131 4.73 0.16 1.81
C GLN A 131 5.01 1.00 0.57
N ALA A 132 5.59 0.41 -0.47
CA ALA A 132 5.79 1.11 -1.72
C ALA A 132 4.45 1.59 -2.31
N GLY A 133 4.40 2.84 -2.78
CA GLY A 133 3.20 3.39 -3.42
C GLY A 133 2.12 3.96 -2.50
N TYR A 134 2.37 4.00 -1.18
CA TYR A 134 1.52 4.66 -0.18
C TYR A 134 2.17 5.96 0.32
N SER A 135 1.36 6.96 0.71
CA SER A 135 1.88 8.23 1.27
C SER A 135 2.13 8.19 2.78
N ASP A 136 1.64 7.15 3.46
CA ASP A 136 1.81 6.94 4.91
C ASP A 136 2.63 5.70 5.19
N ASP A 137 3.35 5.75 6.32
CA ASP A 137 3.86 4.58 7.01
C ASP A 137 2.91 4.26 8.17
N TRP A 138 2.70 2.98 8.45
CA TRP A 138 1.91 2.53 9.61
C TRP A 138 2.84 2.19 10.76
N ILE A 139 2.47 2.57 11.98
CA ILE A 139 3.19 2.18 13.18
C ILE A 139 2.24 1.53 14.17
N GLU A 140 2.70 0.42 14.74
CA GLU A 140 2.11 -0.28 15.87
C GLU A 140 3.09 -0.14 17.03
N PHE A 141 2.68 0.42 18.15
CA PHE A 141 3.59 0.68 19.25
C PHE A 141 2.92 0.50 20.61
N GLN A 142 3.76 0.29 21.61
CA GLN A 142 3.40 0.28 23.01
C GLN A 142 4.31 1.26 23.77
N LEU A 143 3.72 1.94 24.76
CA LEU A 143 4.42 2.83 25.67
C LEU A 143 4.71 2.08 26.97
N GLY A 144 5.87 2.34 27.57
CA GLY A 144 6.30 1.70 28.81
C GLY A 144 7.21 0.50 28.59
N THR A 145 7.64 -0.11 29.70
CA THR A 145 8.47 -1.32 29.67
C THR A 145 7.61 -2.54 29.28
N PRO A 146 8.19 -3.61 28.72
CA PRO A 146 7.42 -4.82 28.33
C PRO A 146 6.58 -5.43 29.46
N GLU A 147 6.92 -5.15 30.72
CA GLU A 147 6.24 -5.62 31.92
C GLU A 147 4.95 -4.82 32.19
N ASP A 148 4.89 -3.56 31.75
CA ASP A 148 3.73 -2.68 31.79
C ASP A 148 2.91 -2.85 30.51
N SER A 149 2.27 -4.01 30.32
CA SER A 149 1.57 -4.34 29.07
C SER A 149 0.39 -3.39 28.78
N MET A 150 0.68 -2.29 28.10
CA MET A 150 -0.31 -1.37 27.54
C MET A 150 -0.83 -1.92 26.20
N PRO A 151 -2.08 -1.64 25.82
CA PRO A 151 -2.60 -2.07 24.54
C PRO A 151 -1.78 -1.49 23.38
N VAL A 152 -1.48 -2.34 22.39
CA VAL A 152 -0.81 -1.93 21.16
C VAL A 152 -1.66 -0.86 20.47
N THR A 153 -1.07 0.31 20.26
CA THR A 153 -1.68 1.43 19.55
C THR A 153 -1.23 1.39 18.10
N LYS A 154 -2.18 1.46 17.16
CA LYS A 154 -1.91 1.57 15.72
C LYS A 154 -2.20 2.98 15.23
N THR A 155 -1.29 3.57 14.47
CA THR A 155 -1.50 4.89 13.87
C THR A 155 -0.70 5.05 12.57
N ALA A 156 -1.21 5.90 11.67
CA ALA A 156 -0.51 6.28 10.45
C ALA A 156 0.37 7.51 10.71
N ILE A 157 1.56 7.53 10.10
CA ILE A 157 2.48 8.68 10.07
C ILE A 157 2.82 8.99 8.62
N GLU A 158 2.83 10.27 8.25
CA GLU A 158 3.15 10.68 6.90
C GLU A 158 4.60 10.29 6.52
N LYS A 159 4.80 9.71 5.33
CA LYS A 159 6.15 9.45 4.83
C LYS A 159 6.89 10.74 4.61
N LEU A 160 8.10 10.86 5.13
CA LEU A 160 8.95 12.02 4.85
C LEU A 160 9.60 11.92 3.47
N SER A 161 9.32 12.91 2.63
CA SER A 161 10.05 13.19 1.40
C SER A 161 11.37 13.90 1.68
N LEU A 162 12.24 13.97 0.67
CA LEU A 162 13.49 14.73 0.75
C LEU A 162 13.19 16.20 1.12
N GLY A 163 13.98 16.82 2.00
CA GLY A 163 13.80 18.23 2.39
C GLY A 163 12.65 18.51 3.37
N GLU A 164 11.83 17.52 3.69
CA GLU A 164 10.80 17.66 4.72
C GLU A 164 11.36 17.45 6.13
N THR A 165 10.73 18.14 7.08
CA THR A 165 11.03 18.01 8.50
C THR A 165 10.10 17.00 9.15
N ARG A 166 10.65 16.17 10.03
CA ARG A 166 9.89 15.24 10.86
C ARG A 166 8.88 15.94 11.76
N LEU A 167 7.90 15.17 12.26
CA LEU A 167 7.03 15.58 13.35
C LEU A 167 7.85 15.96 14.60
N GLN A 168 7.51 17.09 15.23
CA GLN A 168 8.20 17.56 16.44
C GLN A 168 7.58 16.95 17.70
N GLY A 169 8.41 16.74 18.73
CA GLY A 169 7.94 16.53 20.10
C GLY A 169 7.65 15.08 20.54
N ASP A 170 7.79 14.07 19.68
CA ASP A 170 7.53 12.67 20.05
C ASP A 170 8.39 11.66 19.26
N PHE A 171 8.46 10.40 19.71
CA PHE A 171 9.21 9.30 19.09
C PHE A 171 8.80 9.07 17.63
N ARG A 172 7.54 9.36 17.28
CA ARG A 172 6.99 9.25 15.91
C ARG A 172 7.82 10.02 14.88
N GLY A 173 8.33 11.19 15.23
CA GLY A 173 9.22 11.95 14.35
C GLY A 173 10.57 11.26 14.12
N ARG A 174 11.12 10.61 15.15
CA ARG A 174 12.34 9.79 15.03
C ARG A 174 12.09 8.52 14.20
N VAL A 175 10.93 7.87 14.38
CA VAL A 175 10.50 6.75 13.52
C VAL A 175 10.43 7.19 12.07
N GLN A 176 9.81 8.34 11.75
CA GLN A 176 9.76 8.85 10.38
C GLN A 176 11.16 9.05 9.77
N ASP A 177 12.12 9.56 10.54
CA ASP A 177 13.50 9.72 10.09
C ASP A 177 14.20 8.37 9.84
N LEU A 178 14.01 7.39 10.73
CA LEU A 178 14.52 6.04 10.58
C LEU A 178 13.98 5.41 9.29
N LEU A 179 12.66 5.45 9.11
CA LEU A 179 11.99 4.89 7.92
C LEU A 179 12.44 5.57 6.63
N ARG A 180 12.57 6.91 6.63
CA ARG A 180 13.13 7.65 5.50
C ARG A 180 14.56 7.23 5.19
N SER A 181 15.38 7.01 6.22
CA SER A 181 16.76 6.60 6.05
C SER A 181 16.83 5.19 5.45
N VAL A 182 16.02 4.26 5.95
CA VAL A 182 15.92 2.89 5.40
C VAL A 182 15.55 2.93 3.92
N ARG A 183 14.51 3.68 3.54
CA ARG A 183 14.11 3.83 2.12
C ARG A 183 15.21 4.42 1.24
N ARG A 184 16.03 5.33 1.75
CA ARG A 184 17.18 5.88 1.01
C ARG A 184 18.30 4.86 0.82
N ALA A 185 18.53 4.00 1.81
CA ALA A 185 19.61 3.02 1.78
C ALA A 185 19.25 1.76 0.98
N LEU A 186 18.02 1.26 1.13
CA LEU A 186 17.57 0.00 0.56
C LEU A 186 16.60 0.15 -0.63
N GLY A 187 16.08 1.36 -0.87
CA GLY A 187 15.06 1.62 -1.87
C GLY A 187 13.64 1.64 -1.30
N GLU A 188 12.70 2.13 -2.12
CA GLU A 188 11.27 2.09 -1.81
C GLU A 188 10.77 0.66 -2.00
N ASP A 189 10.32 0.02 -0.92
CA ASP A 189 9.78 -1.33 -0.93
C ASP A 189 8.83 -1.51 0.27
N ASN A 190 8.27 -2.71 0.40
CA ASN A 190 7.47 -3.10 1.55
C ASN A 190 8.40 -3.56 2.68
N TRP A 191 8.65 -2.67 3.63
CA TRP A 191 9.51 -2.91 4.78
C TRP A 191 8.70 -3.05 6.06
N ARG A 192 8.99 -4.08 6.86
CA ARG A 192 8.59 -4.19 8.26
C ARG A 192 9.83 -4.01 9.13
N ILE A 193 9.76 -3.06 10.05
CA ILE A 193 10.89 -2.63 10.87
C ILE A 193 10.47 -2.64 12.32
N ASP A 194 11.13 -3.46 13.14
CA ASP A 194 10.97 -3.39 14.59
C ASP A 194 11.95 -2.34 15.14
N TRP A 195 11.48 -1.52 16.07
CA TRP A 195 12.22 -0.39 16.60
C TRP A 195 11.98 -0.17 18.09
N ILE A 196 12.95 0.44 18.75
CA ILE A 196 12.91 0.82 20.17
C ILE A 196 13.37 2.27 20.31
N ASP A 197 12.66 3.08 21.08
CA ASP A 197 12.97 4.48 21.33
C ASP A 197 13.52 4.69 22.74
N SER A 198 14.77 5.14 22.85
CA SER A 198 15.47 5.42 24.10
C SER A 198 15.26 6.86 24.60
N ASN A 199 14.22 7.55 24.15
CA ASN A 199 13.97 9.00 24.29
C ASN A 199 14.92 9.90 23.48
N GLU A 200 16.22 9.59 23.47
CA GLU A 200 17.24 10.35 22.74
C GLU A 200 17.35 9.88 21.29
N ASN A 201 17.38 8.56 21.10
CA ASN A 201 17.59 7.92 19.81
C ASN A 201 16.54 6.84 19.57
N ILE A 202 16.31 6.56 18.29
CA ILE A 202 15.54 5.41 17.87
C ILE A 202 16.49 4.35 17.32
N PHE A 203 16.32 3.12 17.79
CA PHE A 203 17.12 1.98 17.40
C PHE A 203 16.30 1.04 16.52
N LEU A 204 16.90 0.59 15.43
CA LEU A 204 16.38 -0.50 14.60
C LEU A 204 16.85 -1.82 15.21
N THR A 205 15.91 -2.71 15.55
CA THR A 205 16.20 -4.03 16.14
C THR A 205 15.95 -5.17 15.17
N SER A 206 15.04 -5.00 14.22
CA SER A 206 14.80 -5.95 13.14
C SER A 206 14.32 -5.25 11.88
N ILE A 207 14.58 -5.84 10.72
CA ILE A 207 14.05 -5.42 9.43
C ILE A 207 13.80 -6.62 8.53
N GLU A 208 12.71 -6.59 7.79
CA GLU A 208 12.43 -7.55 6.73
C GLU A 208 11.61 -6.92 5.61
N LYS A 209 11.68 -7.55 4.43
CA LYS A 209 10.80 -7.24 3.32
C LYS A 209 9.50 -8.04 3.47
N THR A 210 8.35 -7.38 3.35
CA THR A 210 7.03 -8.00 3.49
C THR A 210 6.28 -8.07 2.17
N SER A 211 5.27 -8.94 2.13
CA SER A 211 4.33 -8.97 1.01
C SER A 211 3.37 -7.76 1.09
N PRO A 212 2.91 -7.22 -0.05
CA PRO A 212 2.09 -6.00 -0.11
C PRO A 212 0.80 -6.04 0.73
N SER A 213 0.23 -7.23 0.96
CA SER A 213 -1.11 -7.42 1.53
C SER A 213 -1.26 -7.22 3.05
N GLN A 214 -0.19 -6.88 3.77
CA GLN A 214 -0.24 -6.89 5.25
C GLN A 214 -0.94 -5.67 5.89
N LEU A 215 -1.19 -4.56 5.17
CA LEU A 215 -1.62 -3.29 5.80
C LEU A 215 -2.82 -2.61 5.13
N ASP A 216 -3.69 -3.37 4.46
CA ASP A 216 -4.85 -2.81 3.76
C ASP A 216 -5.91 -2.21 4.71
N GLU A 217 -5.69 -0.96 5.13
CA GLU A 217 -6.70 -0.06 5.70
C GLU A 217 -7.00 1.10 4.74
N ASP A 218 -7.06 0.79 3.43
CA ASP A 218 -7.59 1.76 2.47
C ASP A 218 -9.05 2.11 2.83
N LEU A 219 -9.34 3.41 2.86
CA LEU A 219 -10.67 3.91 3.16
C LEU A 219 -11.53 3.82 1.91
N PHE A 220 -12.41 2.82 1.89
CA PHE A 220 -13.39 2.64 0.83
C PHE A 220 -14.71 3.32 1.20
N LEU A 221 -15.16 4.23 0.35
CA LEU A 221 -16.42 4.96 0.52
C LEU A 221 -17.44 4.54 -0.53
N ARG A 222 -18.71 4.46 -0.14
CA ARG A 222 -19.80 4.33 -1.11
C ARG A 222 -19.84 5.61 -1.94
N ILE A 223 -19.85 5.47 -3.26
CA ILE A 223 -20.16 6.61 -4.12
C ILE A 223 -21.68 6.70 -4.23
N PRO A 224 -22.30 7.81 -3.80
CA PRO A 224 -23.75 7.93 -3.82
C PRO A 224 -24.32 7.91 -5.24
N ASN A 225 -23.55 8.33 -6.25
CA ASN A 225 -23.89 8.26 -7.67
C ASN A 225 -22.64 7.86 -8.47
N TRP A 226 -22.40 6.57 -8.73
CA TRP A 226 -21.37 6.26 -9.73
C TRP A 226 -21.87 6.81 -11.07
N GLU A 227 -21.01 7.59 -11.69
CA GLU A 227 -21.38 8.38 -12.86
C GLU A 227 -21.87 7.43 -13.95
N ASN A 228 -23.17 7.51 -14.27
CA ASN A 228 -23.87 6.72 -15.30
C ASN A 228 -24.37 5.31 -14.91
N THR A 229 -24.46 4.97 -13.63
CA THR A 229 -25.11 3.71 -13.21
C THR A 229 -26.52 3.99 -12.68
N PRO A 230 -27.45 3.03 -12.79
CA PRO A 230 -28.69 3.07 -12.01
C PRO A 230 -28.37 3.17 -10.50
N ASP A 231 -29.38 3.58 -9.71
CA ASP A 231 -29.23 3.87 -8.27
C ASP A 231 -28.64 2.70 -7.45
N ILE A 232 -28.78 1.47 -7.96
CA ILE A 232 -28.12 0.26 -7.44
C ILE A 232 -27.63 -0.54 -8.65
N PRO A 233 -26.31 -0.57 -8.94
CA PRO A 233 -25.78 -1.41 -10.01
C PRO A 233 -26.04 -2.89 -9.69
N GLY A 234 -26.39 -3.67 -10.72
CA GLY A 234 -26.48 -5.13 -10.58
C GLY A 234 -25.10 -5.75 -10.31
N ASN A 235 -25.05 -7.01 -9.90
CA ASN A 235 -23.79 -7.74 -9.66
C ASN A 235 -22.88 -7.76 -10.91
N LEU A 236 -23.48 -7.91 -12.10
CA LEU A 236 -22.74 -7.86 -13.36
C LEU A 236 -22.07 -6.50 -13.55
N GLU A 237 -22.81 -5.41 -13.38
CA GLU A 237 -22.29 -4.05 -13.52
C GLU A 237 -21.18 -3.75 -12.50
N GLY A 238 -21.41 -4.11 -11.25
CA GLY A 238 -20.42 -3.97 -10.19
C GLY A 238 -19.11 -4.70 -10.52
N THR A 239 -19.18 -5.94 -10.97
CA THR A 239 -18.00 -6.74 -11.32
C THR A 239 -17.28 -6.23 -12.57
N VAL A 240 -18.01 -5.80 -13.60
CA VAL A 240 -17.43 -5.19 -14.82
C VAL A 240 -16.72 -3.87 -14.50
N ILE A 241 -17.31 -3.01 -13.68
CA ILE A 241 -16.68 -1.74 -13.27
C ILE A 241 -15.48 -2.00 -12.35
N SER A 242 -15.59 -2.93 -11.39
CA SER A 242 -14.48 -3.31 -10.52
C SER A 242 -13.29 -3.87 -11.32
N ALA A 243 -13.54 -4.61 -12.40
CA ALA A 243 -12.50 -5.08 -13.31
C ALA A 243 -11.76 -3.93 -14.04
N CYS A 244 -12.41 -2.77 -14.20
CA CYS A 244 -11.77 -1.57 -14.75
C CYS A 244 -10.82 -0.87 -13.76
N SER A 245 -10.83 -1.26 -12.47
CA SER A 245 -10.24 -0.48 -11.40
C SER A 245 -8.79 -0.04 -11.63
N PRO A 246 -7.84 -0.91 -12.06
CA PRO A 246 -6.46 -0.48 -12.30
C PRO A 246 -6.36 0.62 -13.37
N LYS A 247 -7.15 0.48 -14.45
CA LYS A 247 -7.20 1.44 -15.56
C LYS A 247 -7.91 2.73 -15.18
N LEU A 248 -8.88 2.69 -14.28
CA LEU A 248 -9.56 3.90 -13.79
C LEU A 248 -8.57 4.81 -13.03
N PHE A 249 -7.66 4.24 -12.25
CA PHE A 249 -6.63 5.03 -11.54
C PHE A 249 -5.49 5.51 -12.44
N GLU A 250 -5.27 4.87 -13.58
CA GLU A 250 -4.16 5.17 -14.49
C GLU A 250 -4.05 6.67 -14.84
N TYR A 251 -5.19 7.37 -14.96
CA TYR A 251 -5.21 8.81 -15.16
C TYR A 251 -4.49 9.59 -14.03
N PHE A 252 -4.76 9.26 -12.78
CA PHE A 252 -4.11 9.90 -11.62
C PHE A 252 -2.68 9.41 -11.46
N HIS A 253 -2.43 8.11 -11.65
CA HIS A 253 -1.10 7.51 -11.58
C HIS A 253 -0.14 8.12 -12.62
N HIS A 254 -0.61 8.46 -13.82
CA HIS A 254 0.19 9.18 -14.82
C HIS A 254 0.77 10.50 -14.26
N TRP A 255 0.02 11.19 -13.41
CA TRP A 255 0.42 12.45 -12.79
C TRP A 255 1.09 12.28 -11.41
N ALA A 256 1.03 11.09 -10.82
CA ALA A 256 1.66 10.74 -9.56
C ALA A 256 2.19 9.29 -9.63
N PRO A 257 3.25 9.04 -10.43
CA PRO A 257 3.79 7.69 -10.67
C PRO A 257 4.37 7.04 -9.42
N GLU A 258 4.64 7.81 -8.37
CA GLU A 258 5.05 7.33 -7.06
C GLU A 258 3.96 6.56 -6.31
N LEU A 259 2.69 6.67 -6.71
CA LEU A 259 1.57 5.93 -6.10
C LEU A 259 1.44 4.54 -6.70
N SER A 260 1.01 3.55 -5.92
CA SER A 260 0.82 2.20 -6.44
C SER A 260 -0.31 2.16 -7.47
N GLY A 261 0.00 1.68 -8.68
CA GLY A 261 -0.99 1.37 -9.72
C GLY A 261 -1.74 0.05 -9.47
N GLU A 262 -1.28 -0.75 -8.51
CA GLU A 262 -1.89 -2.04 -8.16
C GLU A 262 -3.05 -1.89 -7.17
N ARG A 263 -3.14 -0.74 -6.47
CA ARG A 263 -4.23 -0.48 -5.53
C ARG A 263 -5.55 -0.32 -6.28
N PRO A 264 -6.61 -1.05 -5.89
CA PRO A 264 -7.89 -0.91 -6.54
C PRO A 264 -8.49 0.45 -6.18
N PHE A 265 -8.68 1.28 -7.19
CA PHE A 265 -9.47 2.51 -7.12
C PHE A 265 -10.95 2.27 -6.81
N VAL A 266 -11.48 1.15 -7.27
CA VAL A 266 -12.88 0.78 -7.16
C VAL A 266 -12.96 -0.71 -6.85
N ILE A 267 -13.79 -1.07 -5.88
CA ILE A 267 -14.09 -2.46 -5.56
C ILE A 267 -15.59 -2.70 -5.53
N TRP A 268 -16.01 -3.88 -5.96
CA TRP A 268 -17.37 -4.38 -5.75
C TRP A 268 -17.42 -5.22 -4.46
N ARG A 269 -18.22 -4.80 -3.48
CA ARG A 269 -18.35 -5.53 -2.21
C ARG A 269 -19.75 -5.33 -1.61
N ARG A 270 -20.42 -6.43 -1.24
CA ARG A 270 -21.76 -6.42 -0.60
C ARG A 270 -22.77 -5.58 -1.39
N ASP A 271 -22.86 -5.86 -2.69
CA ASP A 271 -23.78 -5.19 -3.62
C ASP A 271 -23.59 -3.66 -3.72
N GLN A 272 -22.37 -3.20 -3.43
CA GLN A 272 -22.02 -1.79 -3.47
C GLN A 272 -20.68 -1.59 -4.18
N LEU A 273 -20.67 -0.57 -5.03
CA LEU A 273 -19.46 -0.07 -5.63
C LEU A 273 -18.80 0.91 -4.65
N LEU A 274 -17.61 0.54 -4.17
CA LEU A 274 -16.86 1.32 -3.21
C LEU A 274 -15.63 1.91 -3.85
N PHE A 275 -15.32 3.15 -3.50
CA PHE A 275 -14.23 3.93 -4.04
C PHE A 275 -13.12 4.14 -3.03
N ASN A 276 -11.89 4.00 -3.48
CA ASN A 276 -10.72 4.18 -2.66
C ASN A 276 -10.42 5.67 -2.46
N ALA A 277 -10.94 6.24 -1.37
CA ALA A 277 -10.71 7.62 -1.01
C ALA A 277 -9.26 7.87 -0.58
N SER A 278 -8.56 6.85 -0.07
CA SER A 278 -7.14 6.94 0.28
C SER A 278 -6.29 7.28 -0.95
N LEU A 279 -6.56 6.69 -2.12
CA LEU A 279 -5.83 7.01 -3.36
C LEU A 279 -5.99 8.47 -3.81
N VAL A 280 -7.17 9.08 -3.60
CA VAL A 280 -7.37 10.51 -3.91
C VAL A 280 -6.63 11.40 -2.91
N ASN A 281 -6.65 11.04 -1.62
CA ASN A 281 -5.87 11.74 -0.61
C ASN A 281 -4.38 11.68 -0.94
N ASP A 282 -3.88 10.50 -1.28
CA ASP A 282 -2.48 10.27 -1.67
C ASP A 282 -2.12 11.04 -2.94
N PHE A 283 -3.01 11.08 -3.92
CA PHE A 283 -2.86 11.90 -5.13
C PHE A 283 -2.67 13.38 -4.79
N LEU A 284 -3.52 13.98 -3.94
CA LEU A 284 -3.36 15.37 -3.54
C LEU A 284 -2.07 15.61 -2.75
N ARG A 285 -1.73 14.68 -1.84
CA ARG A 285 -0.51 14.77 -1.02
C ARG A 285 0.77 14.64 -1.82
N SER A 286 0.74 13.91 -2.94
CA SER A 286 1.85 13.86 -3.89
C SER A 286 2.20 15.25 -4.45
N PHE A 287 1.21 16.15 -4.56
CA PHE A 287 1.40 17.56 -4.92
C PHE A 287 1.59 18.49 -3.72
N GLY A 288 1.68 17.95 -2.50
CA GLY A 288 1.71 18.74 -1.27
C GLY A 288 0.43 19.52 -0.98
N LEU A 289 -0.69 19.19 -1.64
CA LEU A 289 -1.97 19.87 -1.47
C LEU A 289 -2.69 19.37 -0.20
N SER A 290 -3.50 20.25 0.40
CA SER A 290 -4.31 19.91 1.58
C SER A 290 -5.42 18.91 1.23
N THR A 291 -5.58 17.85 2.01
CA THR A 291 -6.65 16.84 1.82
C THR A 291 -8.01 17.33 2.30
N SER A 292 -8.08 18.45 3.03
CA SER A 292 -9.37 19.14 3.30
C SER A 292 -10.16 19.44 2.03
N SER A 293 -9.45 19.63 0.92
CA SER A 293 -9.99 19.85 -0.42
C SER A 293 -10.85 18.70 -0.94
N VAL A 294 -10.55 17.46 -0.52
CA VAL A 294 -11.33 16.28 -0.95
C VAL A 294 -12.77 16.38 -0.46
N LYS A 295 -13.02 17.04 0.69
CA LYS A 295 -14.38 17.24 1.20
C LYS A 295 -15.27 18.06 0.27
N LEU A 296 -14.69 18.84 -0.65
CA LEU A 296 -15.45 19.53 -1.70
C LEU A 296 -15.95 18.58 -2.80
N ILE A 297 -15.32 17.42 -2.94
CA ILE A 297 -15.64 16.38 -3.93
C ILE A 297 -16.45 15.27 -3.27
N ILE A 298 -16.05 14.86 -2.06
CA ILE A 298 -16.63 13.78 -1.28
C ILE A 298 -16.98 14.34 0.11
N PRO A 299 -18.17 14.93 0.28
CA PRO A 299 -18.59 15.56 1.54
C PRO A 299 -18.55 14.61 2.74
N ASP A 300 -18.80 13.31 2.51
CA ASP A 300 -18.87 12.28 3.56
C ASP A 300 -17.50 11.76 4.01
N LEU A 301 -16.39 12.33 3.51
CA LEU A 301 -15.05 11.91 3.91
C LEU A 301 -14.75 12.33 5.36
N SER A 302 -14.75 11.36 6.27
CA SER A 302 -14.48 11.53 7.71
C SER A 302 -12.99 11.56 8.07
N SER A 303 -12.08 11.47 7.09
CA SER A 303 -10.63 11.47 7.33
C SER A 303 -10.17 12.80 7.96
N PRO A 304 -9.20 12.78 8.90
CA PRO A 304 -8.54 13.99 9.37
C PRO A 304 -7.92 14.74 8.18
N ALA A 305 -8.08 16.06 8.17
CA ALA A 305 -7.50 16.90 7.14
C ALA A 305 -5.98 17.02 7.36
N ILE A 306 -5.21 16.61 6.37
CA ILE A 306 -3.76 16.79 6.30
C ILE A 306 -3.52 18.16 5.66
N PRO A 307 -2.75 19.05 6.31
CA PRO A 307 -2.53 20.41 5.83
C PRO A 307 -1.63 20.45 4.59
N LEU A 308 -1.53 21.64 3.99
CA LEU A 308 -0.62 21.90 2.87
C LEU A 308 0.84 21.62 3.28
N ASN A 309 1.54 20.84 2.49
CA ASN A 309 2.98 20.64 2.61
C ASN A 309 3.72 21.51 1.60
N THR A 310 4.27 22.63 2.06
CA THR A 310 4.90 23.65 1.21
C THR A 310 6.11 23.11 0.45
N VAL A 311 6.91 22.23 1.07
CA VAL A 311 8.10 21.65 0.44
C VAL A 311 7.71 20.77 -0.75
N ARG A 312 6.74 19.87 -0.57
CA ARG A 312 6.18 19.06 -1.67
C ARG A 312 5.50 19.91 -2.73
N PHE A 313 4.75 20.92 -2.32
CA PHE A 313 4.07 21.81 -3.25
C PHE A 313 5.05 22.48 -4.21
N TRP A 314 6.12 23.12 -3.70
CA TRP A 314 7.10 23.79 -4.56
C TRP A 314 7.87 22.82 -5.46
N ARG A 315 8.13 21.60 -4.99
CA ARG A 315 8.82 20.57 -5.79
C ARG A 315 7.95 19.96 -6.87
N SER A 316 6.67 19.76 -6.58
CA SER A 316 5.69 19.22 -7.52
C SER A 316 5.14 20.30 -8.46
N LEU A 317 5.47 21.59 -8.24
CA LEU A 317 4.96 22.71 -9.02
C LEU A 317 5.13 22.54 -10.55
N PRO A 318 6.28 22.10 -11.11
CA PRO A 318 6.40 21.86 -12.55
C PRO A 318 5.43 20.80 -13.06
N ARG A 319 5.20 19.74 -12.27
CA ARG A 319 4.23 18.69 -12.55
C ARG A 319 2.80 19.22 -12.46
N LEU A 320 2.52 20.06 -11.47
CA LEU A 320 1.22 20.71 -11.28
C LEU A 320 0.89 21.66 -12.45
N PHE A 321 1.88 22.37 -13.00
CA PHE A 321 1.68 23.20 -14.20
C PHE A 321 1.30 22.36 -15.42
N ARG A 322 2.02 21.24 -15.67
CA ARG A 322 1.69 20.32 -16.76
C ARG A 322 0.32 19.68 -16.56
N PHE A 323 0.00 19.29 -15.33
CA PHE A 323 -1.31 18.75 -14.97
C PHE A 323 -2.40 19.78 -15.26
N THR A 324 -2.23 21.01 -14.76
CA THR A 324 -3.18 22.11 -14.99
C THR A 324 -3.36 22.40 -16.48
N HIS A 325 -2.27 22.36 -17.26
CA HIS A 325 -2.35 22.50 -18.71
C HIS A 325 -3.18 21.37 -19.36
N ASP A 326 -2.96 20.11 -18.98
CA ASP A 326 -3.77 18.98 -19.47
C ASP A 326 -5.27 19.14 -19.10
N LEU A 327 -5.57 19.64 -17.91
CA LEU A 327 -6.95 19.96 -17.50
C LEU A 327 -7.61 20.98 -18.42
N THR A 328 -6.86 21.97 -18.95
CA THR A 328 -7.41 22.95 -19.91
C THR A 328 -7.82 22.33 -21.24
N LEU A 329 -7.23 21.18 -21.61
CA LEU A 329 -7.60 20.42 -22.81
C LEU A 329 -8.83 19.53 -22.59
N GLY A 330 -9.26 19.36 -21.33
CA GLY A 330 -10.38 18.53 -20.91
C GLY A 330 -11.64 18.70 -21.76
N PRO A 331 -12.18 19.92 -21.95
CA PRO A 331 -13.38 20.14 -22.77
C PRO A 331 -13.24 19.67 -24.22
N GLY A 332 -12.07 19.88 -24.83
CA GLY A 332 -11.81 19.46 -26.22
C GLY A 332 -11.66 17.94 -26.36
N ILE A 333 -11.13 17.26 -25.34
CA ILE A 333 -11.09 15.80 -25.28
C ILE A 333 -12.50 15.24 -25.07
N ALA A 334 -13.25 15.81 -24.13
CA ALA A 334 -14.64 15.42 -23.85
C ALA A 334 -15.52 15.55 -25.09
N TYR A 335 -15.44 16.66 -25.84
CA TYR A 335 -16.24 16.84 -27.06
C TYR A 335 -15.91 15.82 -28.15
N ARG A 336 -14.63 15.47 -28.33
CA ARG A 336 -14.22 14.41 -29.27
C ARG A 336 -14.74 13.05 -28.83
N LEU A 337 -14.73 12.77 -27.53
CA LEU A 337 -15.27 11.53 -26.98
C LEU A 337 -16.79 11.46 -27.12
N ILE A 338 -17.52 12.54 -26.81
CA ILE A 338 -18.97 12.68 -27.03
C ILE A 338 -19.33 12.32 -28.47
N LYS A 339 -18.61 12.89 -29.46
CA LYS A 339 -18.87 12.58 -30.87
C LYS A 339 -18.69 11.08 -31.17
N LYS A 340 -17.66 10.44 -30.61
CA LYS A 340 -17.42 9.00 -30.77
C LYS A 340 -18.51 8.17 -30.10
N LEU A 341 -18.92 8.52 -28.88
CA LEU A 341 -19.96 7.82 -28.11
C LEU A 341 -21.33 7.93 -28.77
N ASN A 342 -21.69 9.08 -29.33
CA ASN A 342 -22.95 9.26 -30.05
C ASN A 342 -23.02 8.40 -31.31
N THR A 343 -21.88 8.18 -31.97
CA THR A 343 -21.76 7.28 -33.13
C THR A 343 -21.52 5.81 -32.74
N PHE A 344 -21.39 5.51 -31.45
CA PHE A 344 -21.14 4.14 -31.00
C PHE A 344 -22.34 3.24 -31.32
N GLN A 345 -22.02 2.09 -31.89
CA GLN A 345 -22.96 1.02 -32.22
C GLN A 345 -22.31 -0.30 -31.77
N THR A 346 -23.11 -1.22 -31.28
CA THR A 346 -22.69 -2.57 -30.93
C THR A 346 -23.67 -3.59 -31.51
N ASN A 347 -23.26 -4.86 -31.59
CA ASN A 347 -24.05 -5.94 -32.17
C ASN A 347 -24.30 -7.03 -31.10
N PRO A 348 -25.55 -7.45 -30.84
CA PRO A 348 -25.86 -8.56 -29.93
C PRO A 348 -25.23 -9.91 -30.33
N GLU A 349 -24.79 -10.09 -31.57
CA GLU A 349 -24.13 -11.32 -32.03
C GLU A 349 -22.70 -11.50 -31.49
N LYS A 350 -22.11 -10.46 -30.89
CA LYS A 350 -20.75 -10.56 -30.33
C LYS A 350 -20.67 -11.48 -29.11
N PRO A 351 -19.53 -12.14 -28.85
CA PRO A 351 -19.25 -12.83 -27.59
C PRO A 351 -19.43 -11.92 -26.37
N PHE A 352 -19.83 -12.46 -25.21
CA PHE A 352 -19.96 -11.65 -23.99
C PHE A 352 -18.62 -11.01 -23.60
N ALA A 353 -17.52 -11.72 -23.80
CA ALA A 353 -16.17 -11.18 -23.59
C ALA A 353 -15.94 -9.87 -24.36
N GLU A 354 -16.37 -9.77 -25.62
CA GLU A 354 -16.24 -8.56 -26.42
C GLU A 354 -17.19 -7.45 -25.95
N LEU A 355 -18.44 -7.79 -25.62
CA LEU A 355 -19.42 -6.82 -25.09
C LEU A 355 -18.93 -6.22 -23.75
N PHE A 356 -18.36 -7.03 -22.87
CA PHE A 356 -17.76 -6.56 -21.62
C PHE A 356 -16.55 -5.68 -21.89
N GLN A 357 -15.66 -6.02 -22.83
CA GLN A 357 -14.54 -5.15 -23.19
C GLN A 357 -15.00 -3.80 -23.76
N GLU A 358 -16.08 -3.77 -24.55
CA GLU A 358 -16.67 -2.52 -25.04
C GLU A 358 -17.22 -1.68 -23.90
N TRP A 359 -17.95 -2.30 -22.97
CA TRP A 359 -18.46 -1.64 -21.77
C TRP A 359 -17.33 -1.05 -20.93
N GLN A 360 -16.32 -1.87 -20.60
CA GLN A 360 -15.14 -1.44 -19.84
C GLN A 360 -14.43 -0.26 -20.53
N ARG A 361 -14.28 -0.31 -21.86
CA ARG A 361 -13.65 0.78 -22.63
C ARG A 361 -14.47 2.07 -22.55
N ILE A 362 -15.78 1.99 -22.66
CA ILE A 362 -16.66 3.16 -22.50
C ILE A 362 -16.47 3.75 -21.11
N VAL A 363 -16.61 2.93 -20.06
CA VAL A 363 -16.45 3.35 -18.65
C VAL A 363 -15.10 4.02 -18.42
N ILE A 364 -13.99 3.37 -18.79
CA ILE A 364 -12.65 3.92 -18.57
C ILE A 364 -12.47 5.26 -19.28
N THR A 365 -12.84 5.34 -20.57
CA THR A 365 -12.62 6.56 -21.36
C THR A 365 -13.52 7.71 -20.91
N SER A 366 -14.78 7.44 -20.55
CA SER A 366 -15.68 8.46 -19.99
C SER A 366 -15.21 8.92 -18.63
N SER A 367 -14.81 8.01 -17.73
CA SER A 367 -14.33 8.35 -16.40
C SER A 367 -13.05 9.17 -16.45
N HIS A 368 -12.07 8.85 -17.31
CA HIS A 368 -10.87 9.67 -17.48
C HIS A 368 -11.18 11.08 -17.98
N ALA A 369 -12.10 11.22 -18.94
CA ALA A 369 -12.53 12.54 -19.41
C ALA A 369 -13.28 13.31 -18.31
N GLN A 370 -14.08 12.63 -17.51
CA GLN A 370 -14.80 13.22 -16.38
C GLN A 370 -13.85 13.65 -15.25
N TYR A 371 -12.86 12.83 -14.87
CA TYR A 371 -11.84 13.19 -13.89
C TYR A 371 -11.07 14.44 -14.29
N ARG A 372 -10.76 14.62 -15.59
CA ARG A 372 -10.17 15.85 -16.12
C ARG A 372 -11.09 17.05 -15.90
N LEU A 373 -12.38 16.94 -16.24
CA LEU A 373 -13.34 18.03 -16.10
C LEU A 373 -13.57 18.39 -14.62
N SER A 374 -13.83 17.40 -13.76
CA SER A 374 -14.05 17.59 -12.33
C SER A 374 -12.83 18.18 -11.64
N THR A 375 -11.63 17.72 -11.99
CA THR A 375 -10.40 18.29 -11.42
C THR A 375 -10.13 19.70 -11.96
N ALA A 376 -10.50 20.01 -13.21
CA ALA A 376 -10.43 21.38 -13.72
C ALA A 376 -11.33 22.33 -12.91
N ILE A 377 -12.57 21.93 -12.61
CA ILE A 377 -13.49 22.71 -11.75
C ILE A 377 -12.85 22.93 -10.37
N LEU A 378 -12.27 21.88 -9.79
CA LEU A 378 -11.59 21.95 -8.50
C LEU A 378 -10.44 22.97 -8.51
N MET A 379 -9.56 22.90 -9.51
CA MET A 379 -8.42 23.82 -9.65
C MET A 379 -8.86 25.27 -9.90
N ILE A 380 -9.94 25.48 -10.64
CA ILE A 380 -10.56 26.80 -10.82
C ILE A 380 -11.03 27.36 -9.46
N ARG A 381 -11.73 26.55 -8.66
CA ARG A 381 -12.24 26.95 -7.34
C ARG A 381 -11.13 27.25 -6.34
N PHE A 382 -9.99 26.57 -6.45
CA PHE A 382 -8.81 26.87 -5.62
C PHE A 382 -8.04 28.12 -6.04
N GLY A 383 -8.43 28.78 -7.14
CA GLY A 383 -7.73 29.98 -7.60
C GLY A 383 -6.35 29.70 -8.18
N PHE A 384 -6.01 28.45 -8.50
CA PHE A 384 -4.75 28.08 -9.14
C PHE A 384 -4.68 28.48 -10.63
N ALA A 385 -5.80 28.89 -11.23
CA ALA A 385 -5.85 29.33 -12.60
C ALA A 385 -5.85 30.87 -12.69
N LEU A 386 -4.82 31.43 -13.34
CA LEU A 386 -4.65 32.86 -13.64
C LEU A 386 -5.52 33.38 -14.81
N LEU A 387 -6.51 32.61 -15.26
CA LEU A 387 -7.31 32.89 -16.45
C LEU A 387 -8.70 33.45 -16.09
N PRO A 388 -9.45 34.09 -17.01
CA PRO A 388 -10.82 34.55 -16.73
C PRO A 388 -11.77 33.35 -16.52
N LEU A 389 -11.94 32.96 -15.26
CA LEU A 389 -12.46 31.66 -14.80
C LEU A 389 -13.94 31.40 -15.14
N GLY A 390 -14.78 32.43 -15.17
CA GLY A 390 -16.23 32.24 -15.28
C GLY A 390 -16.70 31.61 -16.60
N LYS A 391 -16.03 31.91 -17.72
CA LYS A 391 -16.37 31.31 -19.03
C LYS A 391 -15.84 29.88 -19.19
N LEU A 392 -14.81 29.50 -18.44
CA LEU A 392 -14.26 28.16 -18.50
C LEU A 392 -15.10 27.20 -17.67
N GLU A 393 -15.52 27.60 -16.46
CA GLU A 393 -16.35 26.75 -15.60
C GLU A 393 -17.67 26.35 -16.29
N SER A 394 -18.36 27.29 -16.95
CA SER A 394 -19.61 27.00 -17.66
C SER A 394 -19.41 26.02 -18.83
N LYS A 395 -18.31 26.16 -19.58
CA LYS A 395 -17.93 25.23 -20.65
C LYS A 395 -17.61 23.83 -20.12
N VAL A 396 -16.90 23.76 -18.98
CA VAL A 396 -16.54 22.49 -18.35
C VAL A 396 -17.80 21.76 -17.86
N ARG A 397 -18.72 22.46 -17.18
CA ARG A 397 -20.00 21.88 -16.73
C ARG A 397 -20.88 21.40 -17.89
N LEU A 398 -20.93 22.17 -18.97
CA LEU A 398 -21.68 21.76 -20.18
C LEU A 398 -21.05 20.50 -20.79
N ALA A 399 -19.72 20.45 -20.93
CA ALA A 399 -19.01 19.29 -21.44
C ALA A 399 -19.23 18.05 -20.55
N GLU A 400 -19.22 18.22 -19.23
CA GLU A 400 -19.49 17.17 -18.25
C GLU A 400 -20.89 16.60 -18.41
N THR A 401 -21.91 17.47 -18.50
CA THR A 401 -23.31 17.05 -18.68
C THR A 401 -23.51 16.29 -20.00
N LEU A 402 -22.94 16.80 -21.10
CA LEU A 402 -23.04 16.14 -22.40
C LEU A 402 -22.29 14.81 -22.43
N LEU A 403 -21.12 14.73 -21.79
CA LEU A 403 -20.33 13.51 -21.70
C LEU A 403 -21.09 12.44 -20.90
N ARG A 404 -21.70 12.82 -19.77
CA ARG A 404 -22.54 11.96 -18.95
C ARG A 404 -23.68 11.36 -19.78
N ASN A 405 -24.45 12.20 -20.47
CA ASN A 405 -25.56 11.72 -21.29
C ASN A 405 -25.11 10.79 -22.44
N SER A 406 -24.02 11.14 -23.11
CA SER A 406 -23.50 10.37 -24.26
C SER A 406 -22.92 9.02 -23.83
N SER A 407 -22.27 8.97 -22.67
CA SER A 407 -21.74 7.73 -22.10
C SER A 407 -22.87 6.80 -21.62
N LEU A 408 -23.89 7.34 -20.95
CA LEU A 408 -25.08 6.59 -20.57
C LEU A 408 -25.78 5.98 -21.81
N GLU A 409 -25.94 6.76 -22.88
CA GLU A 409 -26.52 6.25 -24.13
C GLU A 409 -25.70 5.10 -24.73
N ALA A 410 -24.36 5.24 -24.77
CA ALA A 410 -23.47 4.22 -25.29
C ALA A 410 -23.51 2.93 -24.44
N VAL A 411 -23.51 3.04 -23.11
CA VAL A 411 -23.66 1.90 -22.19
C VAL A 411 -25.02 1.23 -22.35
N THR A 412 -26.10 2.00 -22.52
CA THR A 412 -27.46 1.47 -22.76
C THR A 412 -27.53 0.60 -24.03
N LYS A 413 -26.76 0.96 -25.07
CA LYS A 413 -26.65 0.13 -26.29
C LYS A 413 -25.97 -1.22 -25.99
N VAL A 414 -24.94 -1.23 -25.14
CA VAL A 414 -24.31 -2.49 -24.67
C VAL A 414 -25.29 -3.30 -23.80
N TYR A 415 -26.05 -2.65 -22.92
CA TYR A 415 -27.06 -3.33 -22.09
C TYR A 415 -28.12 -3.99 -22.94
N SER A 416 -28.59 -3.29 -23.98
CA SER A 416 -29.56 -3.83 -24.93
C SER A 416 -29.02 -5.07 -25.65
N ALA A 417 -27.74 -5.05 -26.06
CA ALA A 417 -27.09 -6.20 -26.69
C ALA A 417 -26.98 -7.40 -25.72
N ILE A 418 -26.55 -7.15 -24.48
CA ILE A 418 -26.50 -8.16 -23.40
C ILE A 418 -27.89 -8.74 -23.14
N GLN A 419 -28.92 -7.91 -23.03
CA GLN A 419 -30.30 -8.34 -22.77
C GLN A 419 -30.85 -9.23 -23.89
N ILE A 420 -30.64 -8.85 -25.16
CA ILE A 420 -31.07 -9.65 -26.32
C ILE A 420 -30.42 -11.03 -26.28
N LYS A 421 -29.12 -11.10 -25.93
CA LYS A 421 -28.39 -12.36 -25.84
C LYS A 421 -28.85 -13.20 -24.64
N ALA A 422 -29.09 -12.57 -23.50
CA ALA A 422 -29.65 -13.19 -22.30
C ALA A 422 -31.04 -13.79 -22.58
N LEU A 423 -31.88 -13.09 -23.35
CA LEU A 423 -33.18 -13.61 -23.79
C LEU A 423 -33.02 -14.89 -24.64
N GLY A 424 -31.98 -14.94 -25.48
CA GLY A 424 -31.59 -16.14 -26.21
C GLY A 424 -31.24 -17.31 -25.27
N TRP A 425 -30.45 -17.07 -24.23
CA TRP A 425 -30.12 -18.07 -23.22
C TRP A 425 -31.32 -18.52 -22.39
N TYR A 426 -32.19 -17.59 -21.99
CA TYR A 426 -33.45 -17.87 -21.31
C TYR A 426 -34.35 -18.77 -22.17
N SER A 427 -34.50 -18.47 -23.47
CA SER A 427 -35.32 -19.28 -24.38
C SER A 427 -34.81 -20.73 -24.53
N ARG A 428 -33.53 -20.97 -24.25
CA ARG A 428 -32.90 -22.30 -24.23
C ARG A 428 -32.94 -22.97 -22.86
N GLY A 429 -33.52 -22.32 -21.84
CA GLY A 429 -33.59 -22.83 -20.47
C GLY A 429 -32.29 -22.74 -19.68
N LEU A 430 -31.31 -21.94 -20.14
CA LEU A 430 -30.02 -21.76 -19.47
C LEU A 430 -30.07 -20.74 -18.32
N LEU A 431 -31.04 -19.83 -18.38
CA LEU A 431 -31.31 -18.84 -17.34
C LEU A 431 -32.75 -18.99 -16.84
N PRO A 432 -33.03 -18.65 -15.57
CA PRO A 432 -34.40 -18.65 -15.04
C PRO A 432 -35.24 -17.46 -15.52
N SER A 433 -34.59 -16.37 -15.93
CA SER A 433 -35.18 -15.20 -16.62
C SER A 433 -34.08 -14.49 -17.42
N ASP A 434 -34.45 -13.61 -18.33
CA ASP A 434 -33.51 -12.72 -19.02
C ASP A 434 -32.88 -11.69 -18.06
N GLU A 435 -33.58 -11.29 -17.01
CA GLU A 435 -33.05 -10.40 -15.95
C GLU A 435 -32.01 -11.09 -15.04
N ALA A 436 -31.99 -12.42 -14.95
CA ALA A 436 -31.09 -13.16 -14.08
C ALA A 436 -29.61 -12.91 -14.39
N ILE A 437 -29.29 -12.53 -15.64
CA ILE A 437 -27.93 -12.21 -16.06
C ILE A 437 -27.33 -11.05 -15.25
N TRP A 438 -28.15 -10.09 -14.80
CA TRP A 438 -27.68 -8.92 -14.05
C TRP A 438 -27.26 -9.27 -12.61
N ASN A 439 -27.68 -10.43 -12.11
CA ASN A 439 -27.29 -10.96 -10.80
C ASN A 439 -26.05 -11.87 -10.85
N MET A 440 -25.57 -12.21 -12.05
CA MET A 440 -24.36 -13.00 -12.25
C MET A 440 -23.11 -12.11 -12.25
N SER A 441 -21.96 -12.65 -11.86
CA SER A 441 -20.67 -11.98 -12.08
C SER A 441 -20.23 -12.10 -13.54
N GLN A 442 -19.32 -11.22 -13.95
CA GLN A 442 -18.69 -11.32 -15.27
C GLN A 442 -18.10 -12.73 -15.53
N ASP A 443 -17.39 -13.30 -14.56
CA ASP A 443 -16.74 -14.61 -14.70
C ASP A 443 -17.77 -15.74 -14.84
N GLN A 444 -18.87 -15.70 -14.08
CA GLN A 444 -19.95 -16.69 -14.20
C GLN A 444 -20.58 -16.70 -15.60
N ILE A 445 -20.72 -15.52 -16.23
CA ILE A 445 -21.28 -15.42 -17.58
C ILE A 445 -20.28 -15.94 -18.61
N LEU A 446 -18.98 -15.62 -18.46
CA LEU A 446 -17.95 -16.11 -19.37
C LEU A 446 -17.79 -17.63 -19.28
N ASP A 447 -17.84 -18.20 -18.07
CA ASP A 447 -17.82 -19.64 -17.86
C ASP A 447 -19.03 -20.33 -18.50
N LEU A 448 -20.23 -19.73 -18.38
CA LEU A 448 -21.45 -20.26 -19.00
C LEU A 448 -21.41 -20.15 -20.52
N GLU A 449 -20.84 -19.08 -21.08
CA GLU A 449 -20.63 -18.94 -22.53
C GLU A 449 -19.65 -20.00 -23.06
N GLY A 450 -18.54 -20.23 -22.35
CA GLY A 450 -17.54 -21.23 -22.74
C GLY A 450 -18.01 -22.68 -22.66
N GLN A 451 -19.13 -22.97 -21.96
CA GLN A 451 -19.78 -24.29 -21.96
C GLN A 451 -20.69 -24.52 -23.18
N LEU A 452 -21.04 -23.45 -23.91
CA LEU A 452 -21.94 -23.50 -25.07
C LEU A 452 -21.20 -23.53 -26.42
N GLU A 453 -19.91 -23.20 -26.42
CA GLU A 453 -18.97 -23.37 -27.52
C GLU A 453 -18.36 -24.78 -27.52
#